data_AF-A0A960SXQ7-F1
#
_entry.id   AF-A0A960SXQ7-F1
#
_cell.length_a   1.000
_cell.length_b   1.000
_cell.length_c   1.000
_cell.angle_alpha   90.00
_cell.angle_beta   90.00
_cell.angle_gamma   90.00
#
_symmetry.space_group_name_H-M   'P 1'
#
loop_
_entity.id
_entity.type
_entity.pdbx_description
1 polymer ?
#
loop_
_entity_poly.entity_id
_entity_poly.type
_entity_poly.pdbx_seq_one_letter_code
_entity_poly.pdbx_strand_id
1 'polypeptide(L)'
;MGGSAMEDPDLVAKVMRDIVFLEVAGINPIIVHGGGKAISAAMEKAGLEAKFIGGFRVTTDEAIDIVSRVLSEEINPGLVHMIREFGGKAVGIPGIDVFLGERIKGTAPDGSKVDIGRVGEVVGCQLSHMGAAQTAGIVPVISPLAAELATGRPLNINADLAAA
;
A
#
# COMPACT_ATOMS: atom_id res chain seq x y z
N MET A 1 -3.49 -6.89 -3.15
CA MET A 1 -2.90 -6.83 -4.51
C MET A 1 -1.41 -6.53 -4.39
N GLY A 2 -0.53 -7.48 -4.65
CA GLY A 2 0.91 -7.30 -4.41
C GLY A 2 1.77 -8.23 -5.25
N GLY A 3 3.08 -8.04 -5.16
CA GLY A 3 4.06 -8.88 -5.85
C GLY A 3 4.07 -8.71 -7.38
N SER A 4 4.50 -9.76 -8.08
CA SER A 4 4.62 -9.79 -9.55
C SER A 4 3.29 -9.56 -10.27
N ALA A 5 2.15 -9.79 -9.60
CA ALA A 5 0.83 -9.58 -10.19
C ALA A 5 0.55 -8.10 -10.50
N MET A 6 1.18 -7.16 -9.78
CA MET A 6 1.08 -5.72 -10.06
C MET A 6 1.90 -5.27 -11.28
N GLU A 7 2.68 -6.17 -11.87
CA GLU A 7 3.64 -5.87 -12.94
C GLU A 7 3.13 -6.26 -14.32
N ASP A 8 2.09 -7.11 -14.37
CA ASP A 8 1.41 -7.53 -15.59
C ASP A 8 0.13 -6.71 -15.75
N PRO A 9 0.08 -5.73 -16.68
CA PRO A 9 -1.09 -4.88 -16.88
C PRO A 9 -2.36 -5.67 -17.21
N ASP A 10 -2.25 -6.78 -17.94
CA ASP A 10 -3.40 -7.61 -18.30
C ASP A 10 -3.94 -8.35 -17.07
N LEU A 11 -3.06 -8.78 -16.17
CA LEU A 11 -3.45 -9.40 -14.91
C LEU A 11 -4.08 -8.37 -13.97
N VAL A 12 -3.50 -7.18 -13.84
CA VAL A 12 -4.09 -6.08 -13.05
C VAL A 12 -5.50 -5.76 -13.56
N ALA A 13 -5.67 -5.61 -14.87
CA ALA A 13 -6.96 -5.35 -15.49
C ALA A 13 -7.99 -6.45 -15.22
N LYS A 14 -7.60 -7.73 -15.31
CA LYS A 14 -8.48 -8.86 -14.96
C LYS A 14 -8.93 -8.79 -13.51
N VAL A 15 -8.00 -8.55 -12.57
CA VAL A 15 -8.36 -8.46 -11.15
C VAL A 15 -9.25 -7.26 -10.88
N MET A 16 -9.01 -6.09 -11.50
CA MET A 16 -9.90 -4.94 -11.32
C MET A 16 -11.30 -5.23 -11.86
N ARG A 17 -11.44 -5.99 -12.95
CA ARG A 17 -12.74 -6.45 -13.45
C ARG A 17 -13.43 -7.39 -12.47
N ASP A 18 -12.70 -8.33 -11.87
CA ASP A 18 -13.26 -9.23 -10.85
C ASP A 18 -13.72 -8.46 -9.61
N ILE A 19 -13.01 -7.41 -9.20
CA ILE A 19 -13.44 -6.51 -8.13
C ILE A 19 -14.77 -5.84 -8.47
N VAL A 20 -14.92 -5.33 -9.70
CA VAL A 20 -16.19 -4.72 -10.14
C VAL A 20 -17.32 -5.75 -10.12
N PHE A 21 -17.05 -6.98 -10.54
CA PHE A 21 -18.03 -8.06 -10.45
C PHE A 21 -18.48 -8.30 -9.00
N LEU A 22 -17.55 -8.34 -8.04
CA LEU A 22 -17.87 -8.48 -6.62
C LEU A 22 -18.72 -7.31 -6.10
N GLU A 23 -18.34 -6.06 -6.42
CA GLU A 23 -19.11 -4.86 -6.04
C GLU A 23 -20.55 -4.93 -6.55
N VAL A 24 -20.73 -5.24 -7.84
CA VAL A 24 -22.05 -5.36 -8.47
C VAL A 24 -22.87 -6.52 -7.90
N ALA A 25 -22.20 -7.60 -7.47
CA ALA A 25 -22.84 -8.72 -6.78
C ALA A 25 -23.26 -8.40 -5.33
N GLY A 26 -23.01 -7.17 -4.84
CA GLY A 26 -23.34 -6.74 -3.48
C GLY A 26 -22.31 -7.15 -2.43
N ILE A 27 -21.14 -7.63 -2.85
CA ILE A 27 -19.99 -7.87 -1.98
C ILE A 27 -19.21 -6.54 -1.90
N ASN A 28 -18.76 -6.14 -0.72
CA ASN A 28 -18.05 -4.89 -0.51
C ASN A 28 -16.53 -5.14 -0.37
N PRO A 29 -15.77 -5.31 -1.47
CA PRO A 29 -14.33 -5.54 -1.37
C PRO A 29 -13.61 -4.29 -0.87
N ILE A 30 -12.51 -4.52 -0.15
CA ILE A 30 -11.49 -3.52 0.18
C ILE A 30 -10.20 -3.98 -0.47
N ILE A 31 -9.50 -3.07 -1.14
CA ILE A 31 -8.23 -3.36 -1.78
C ILE A 31 -7.10 -2.71 -0.98
N VAL A 32 -6.15 -3.51 -0.53
CA VAL A 32 -4.81 -3.04 -0.16
C VAL A 32 -3.87 -3.40 -1.30
N HIS A 33 -3.08 -2.43 -1.80
CA HIS A 33 -2.18 -2.64 -2.93
C HIS A 33 -0.70 -2.56 -2.54
N GLY A 34 0.19 -3.01 -3.43
CA GLY A 34 1.63 -2.85 -3.34
C GLY A 34 2.18 -1.95 -4.44
N GLY A 35 3.50 -1.90 -4.57
CA GLY A 35 4.16 -1.07 -5.60
C GLY A 35 5.64 -1.34 -5.80
N GLY A 36 6.11 -2.57 -5.50
CA GLY A 36 7.53 -2.89 -5.36
C GLY A 36 8.43 -2.36 -6.49
N LYS A 37 8.16 -2.71 -7.76
CA LYS A 37 8.99 -2.25 -8.88
C LYS A 37 8.92 -0.75 -9.14
N ALA A 38 7.71 -0.16 -9.10
CA ALA A 38 7.53 1.27 -9.30
C ALA A 38 8.29 2.10 -8.25
N ILE A 39 8.24 1.66 -6.98
CA ILE A 39 9.03 2.28 -5.90
C ILE A 39 10.53 2.16 -6.20
N SER A 40 11.01 0.96 -6.55
CA SER A 40 12.44 0.77 -6.86
C SER A 40 12.90 1.68 -7.99
N ALA A 41 12.11 1.79 -9.07
CA ALA A 41 12.42 2.66 -10.21
C ALA A 41 12.42 4.14 -9.83
N ALA A 42 11.50 4.58 -8.95
CA ALA A 42 11.45 5.96 -8.48
C ALA A 42 12.64 6.29 -7.55
N MET A 43 13.04 5.36 -6.67
CA MET A 43 14.22 5.51 -5.83
C MET A 43 15.49 5.61 -6.68
N GLU A 44 15.66 4.73 -7.68
CA GLU A 44 16.81 4.75 -8.58
C GLU A 44 16.92 6.08 -9.34
N LYS A 45 15.80 6.61 -9.85
CA LYS A 45 15.75 7.94 -10.49
C LYS A 45 16.15 9.08 -9.55
N ALA A 46 15.93 8.93 -8.25
CA ALA A 46 16.35 9.88 -7.23
C ALA A 46 17.79 9.65 -6.73
N GLY A 47 18.52 8.66 -7.30
CA GLY A 47 19.87 8.31 -6.87
C GLY A 47 19.93 7.47 -5.59
N LEU A 48 18.81 6.91 -5.15
CA LEU A 48 18.71 6.07 -3.95
C LEU A 48 18.67 4.59 -4.32
N GLU A 49 19.46 3.79 -3.60
CA GLU A 49 19.52 2.34 -3.81
C GLU A 49 18.37 1.62 -3.11
N ALA A 50 17.64 0.76 -3.84
CA ALA A 50 16.60 -0.09 -3.27
C ALA A 50 17.21 -1.31 -2.55
N LYS A 51 17.29 -1.24 -1.21
CA LYS A 51 17.81 -2.33 -0.36
C LYS A 51 16.68 -3.08 0.34
N PHE A 52 16.89 -4.38 0.53
CA PHE A 52 15.96 -5.24 1.26
C PHE A 52 16.68 -6.00 2.36
N ILE A 53 16.08 -6.05 3.55
CA ILE A 53 16.58 -6.81 4.70
C ILE A 53 15.40 -7.56 5.33
N GLY A 54 15.52 -8.88 5.46
CA GLY A 54 14.48 -9.72 6.07
C GLY A 54 13.12 -9.62 5.38
N GLY A 55 13.09 -9.41 4.06
CA GLY A 55 11.85 -9.25 3.28
C GLY A 55 11.26 -7.83 3.30
N PHE A 56 11.83 -6.90 4.06
CA PHE A 56 11.39 -5.51 4.11
C PHE A 56 12.28 -4.61 3.25
N ARG A 57 11.68 -3.64 2.57
CA ARG A 57 12.42 -2.57 1.90
C ARG A 57 12.97 -1.61 2.95
N VAL A 58 14.28 -1.49 3.03
CA VAL A 58 14.93 -0.48 3.87
C VAL A 58 14.46 0.89 3.39
N THR A 59 13.86 1.67 4.28
CA THR A 59 13.19 2.92 3.94
C THR A 59 13.73 4.02 4.83
N THR A 60 14.70 4.81 4.37
CA THR A 60 15.21 5.96 5.13
C THR A 60 14.15 7.06 5.25
N ASP A 61 14.41 8.06 6.09
CA ASP A 61 13.57 9.27 6.16
C ASP A 61 13.49 10.03 4.82
N GLU A 62 14.49 9.89 3.94
CA GLU A 62 14.45 10.45 2.59
C GLU A 62 13.65 9.57 1.62
N ALA A 63 13.82 8.25 1.73
CA ALA A 63 13.13 7.30 0.86
C ALA A 63 11.62 7.25 1.13
N ILE A 64 11.17 7.54 2.36
CA ILE A 64 9.75 7.45 2.72
C ILE A 64 8.86 8.37 1.89
N ASP A 65 9.34 9.57 1.54
CA ASP A 65 8.54 10.53 0.78
C ASP A 65 8.34 10.03 -0.66
N ILE A 66 9.38 9.43 -1.24
CA ILE A 66 9.30 8.78 -2.56
C ILE A 66 8.35 7.58 -2.51
N VAL A 67 8.48 6.73 -1.49
CA VAL A 67 7.62 5.55 -1.29
C VAL A 67 6.16 5.99 -1.16
N SER A 68 5.89 7.00 -0.33
CA SER A 68 4.56 7.53 -0.08
C SER A 68 3.92 8.08 -1.34
N ARG A 69 4.66 8.92 -2.08
CA ARG A 69 4.21 9.50 -3.35
C ARG A 69 3.88 8.42 -4.38
N VAL A 70 4.78 7.47 -4.61
CA VAL A 70 4.56 6.40 -5.61
C VAL A 70 3.33 5.56 -5.25
N LEU A 71 3.18 5.18 -3.99
CA LEU A 71 2.06 4.34 -3.57
C LEU A 71 0.73 5.11 -3.61
N SER A 72 0.64 6.25 -2.94
CA SER A 72 -0.61 6.99 -2.74
C SER A 72 -1.01 7.89 -3.92
N GLU A 73 -0.05 8.39 -4.71
CA GLU A 73 -0.33 9.40 -5.73
C GLU A 73 -0.14 8.90 -7.16
N GLU A 74 0.55 7.78 -7.38
CA GLU A 74 0.73 7.21 -8.72
C GLU A 74 -0.04 5.91 -8.89
N ILE A 75 0.24 4.90 -8.06
CA ILE A 75 -0.37 3.57 -8.21
C ILE A 75 -1.82 3.58 -7.78
N ASN A 76 -2.11 4.13 -6.59
CA ASN A 76 -3.46 4.14 -6.04
C ASN A 76 -4.48 4.80 -6.99
N PRO A 77 -4.22 6.02 -7.53
CA PRO A 77 -5.16 6.65 -8.46
C PRO A 77 -5.31 5.87 -9.77
N GLY A 78 -4.25 5.19 -10.23
CA GLY A 78 -4.31 4.33 -11.42
C GLY A 78 -5.25 3.14 -11.25
N LEU A 79 -5.20 2.46 -10.10
CA LEU A 79 -6.13 1.37 -9.78
C LEU A 79 -7.57 1.85 -9.66
N VAL A 80 -7.77 2.98 -8.97
CA VAL A 80 -9.10 3.62 -8.83
C VAL A 80 -9.67 3.99 -10.21
N HIS A 81 -8.85 4.55 -11.09
CA HIS A 81 -9.24 4.87 -12.46
C HIS A 81 -9.69 3.64 -13.22
N MET A 82 -8.92 2.55 -13.18
CA MET A 82 -9.23 1.30 -13.87
C MET A 82 -10.54 0.66 -13.39
N ILE A 83 -10.80 0.66 -12.08
CA ILE A 83 -12.08 0.17 -11.54
C ILE A 83 -13.25 0.99 -12.10
N ARG A 84 -13.09 2.32 -12.17
CA ARG A 84 -14.11 3.24 -12.70
C ARG A 84 -14.31 3.06 -14.21
N GLU A 85 -13.26 2.78 -14.98
CA GLU A 85 -13.37 2.47 -16.42
C GLU A 85 -14.17 1.20 -16.67
N PHE A 86 -14.09 0.21 -15.78
CA PHE A 86 -14.93 -0.98 -15.82
C PHE A 86 -16.35 -0.77 -15.28
N GLY A 87 -16.71 0.46 -14.91
CA GLY A 87 -18.07 0.83 -14.45
C GLY A 87 -18.31 0.65 -12.96
N GLY A 88 -17.31 0.24 -12.19
CA GLY A 88 -17.42 0.11 -10.73
C GLY A 88 -17.21 1.43 -10.01
N LYS A 89 -17.51 1.43 -8.71
CA LYS A 89 -17.28 2.59 -7.83
C LYS A 89 -16.07 2.36 -6.94
N ALA A 90 -15.07 3.24 -7.01
CA ALA A 90 -13.90 3.18 -6.16
C ALA A 90 -13.44 4.55 -5.65
N VAL A 91 -12.77 4.56 -4.51
CA VAL A 91 -12.10 5.72 -3.93
C VAL A 91 -10.72 5.33 -3.42
N GLY A 92 -9.73 6.18 -3.70
CA GLY A 92 -8.39 6.04 -3.16
C GLY A 92 -8.31 6.64 -1.76
N ILE A 93 -7.75 5.89 -0.82
CA ILE A 93 -7.53 6.34 0.55
C ILE A 93 -6.04 6.14 0.88
N PRO A 94 -5.32 7.20 1.27
CA PRO A 94 -3.96 7.06 1.76
C PRO A 94 -3.92 6.11 2.97
N GLY A 95 -2.99 5.15 2.97
CA GLY A 95 -2.84 4.21 4.06
C GLY A 95 -2.65 4.89 5.42
N ILE A 96 -1.96 6.02 5.46
CA ILE A 96 -1.73 6.79 6.70
C ILE A 96 -3.02 7.28 7.37
N ASP A 97 -4.12 7.42 6.61
CA ASP A 97 -5.43 7.80 7.15
C ASP A 97 -6.20 6.59 7.71
N VAL A 98 -5.74 5.37 7.39
CA VAL A 98 -6.39 4.11 7.77
C VAL A 98 -5.55 3.38 8.81
N PHE A 99 -4.28 3.11 8.55
CA PHE A 99 -3.44 2.28 9.37
C PHE A 99 -2.64 3.12 10.38
N LEU A 100 -2.63 2.65 11.62
CA LEU A 100 -1.73 3.11 12.67
C LEU A 100 -0.62 2.08 12.84
N GLY A 101 0.62 2.55 12.97
CA GLY A 101 1.78 1.66 12.99
C GLY A 101 2.84 2.04 14.01
N GLU A 102 3.69 1.07 14.30
CA GLU A 102 4.92 1.23 15.07
C GLU A 102 6.13 0.79 14.25
N ARG A 103 7.29 1.38 14.50
CA ARG A 103 8.52 0.99 13.80
C ARG A 103 8.98 -0.38 14.23
N ILE A 104 9.45 -1.15 13.26
CA ILE A 104 10.03 -2.47 13.47
C ILE A 104 11.50 -2.49 13.06
N LYS A 105 12.23 -3.45 13.61
CA LYS A 105 13.60 -3.77 13.18
C LYS A 105 13.59 -4.95 12.21
N GLY A 106 14.42 -4.88 11.19
CA GLY A 106 14.68 -6.00 10.30
C GLY A 106 15.53 -7.07 10.97
N THR A 107 15.57 -8.27 10.38
CA THR A 107 16.46 -9.36 10.78
C THR A 107 17.48 -9.57 9.65
N ALA A 108 18.77 -9.39 9.96
CA ALA A 108 19.86 -9.62 9.02
C ALA A 108 20.12 -11.14 8.82
N PRO A 109 20.90 -11.54 7.80
CA PRO A 109 21.19 -12.96 7.54
C PRO A 109 21.86 -13.71 8.71
N ASP A 110 22.58 -13.00 9.57
CA ASP A 110 23.21 -13.53 10.78
C ASP A 110 22.26 -13.60 12.01
N GLY A 111 20.98 -13.22 11.82
CA GLY A 111 19.97 -13.19 12.86
C GLY A 111 19.95 -11.91 13.70
N SER A 112 20.88 -10.98 13.49
CA SER A 112 20.93 -9.73 14.24
C SER A 112 19.76 -8.79 13.88
N LYS A 113 19.32 -7.99 14.84
CA LYS A 113 18.28 -6.97 14.63
C LYS A 113 18.92 -5.68 14.12
N VAL A 114 18.46 -5.21 12.97
CA VAL A 114 19.01 -4.03 12.31
C VAL A 114 17.93 -2.97 12.10
N ASP A 115 18.34 -1.71 12.19
CA ASP A 115 17.47 -0.60 11.81
C ASP A 115 17.27 -0.61 10.30
N ILE A 116 16.00 -0.58 9.89
CA ILE A 116 15.58 -0.57 8.48
C ILE A 116 14.85 0.75 8.14
N GLY A 117 14.90 1.72 9.06
CA GLY A 117 14.35 3.06 8.91
C GLY A 117 12.86 3.14 9.21
N ARG A 118 12.13 3.86 8.36
CA ARG A 118 10.68 4.08 8.40
C ARG A 118 9.89 2.88 7.89
N VAL A 119 10.16 1.71 8.45
CA VAL A 119 9.40 0.49 8.20
C VAL A 119 8.64 0.15 9.47
N GLY A 120 7.38 -0.27 9.32
CA GLY A 120 6.54 -0.58 10.46
C GLY A 120 5.69 -1.83 10.30
N GLU A 121 4.95 -2.12 11.35
CA GLU A 121 3.83 -3.04 11.38
C GLU A 121 2.54 -2.30 11.73
N VAL A 122 1.40 -2.83 11.31
CA VAL A 122 0.09 -2.27 11.66
C VAL A 122 -0.26 -2.71 13.08
N VAL A 123 -0.55 -1.74 13.95
CA VAL A 123 -0.99 -1.96 15.34
C VAL A 123 -2.42 -1.51 15.59
N GLY A 124 -3.05 -0.85 14.60
CA GLY A 124 -4.45 -0.45 14.67
C GLY A 124 -4.96 0.14 13.36
N CYS A 125 -6.27 0.30 13.25
CA CYS A 125 -6.93 0.85 12.06
C CYS A 125 -8.01 1.88 12.45
N GLN A 126 -8.07 2.99 11.72
CA GLN A 126 -9.08 4.04 11.82
C GLN A 126 -10.20 3.79 10.81
N LEU A 127 -11.13 2.90 11.17
CA LEU A 127 -12.20 2.43 10.28
C LEU A 127 -13.20 3.53 9.87
N SER A 128 -13.28 4.63 10.61
CA SER A 128 -14.14 5.77 10.28
C SER A 128 -13.85 6.35 8.90
N HIS A 129 -12.60 6.30 8.44
CA HIS A 129 -12.19 6.78 7.12
C HIS A 129 -12.68 5.88 5.99
N MET A 130 -12.96 4.60 6.28
CA MET A 130 -13.48 3.62 5.31
C MET A 130 -15.00 3.46 5.37
N GLY A 131 -15.62 3.72 6.52
CA GLY A 131 -17.03 3.42 6.77
C GLY A 131 -18.00 4.11 5.80
N ALA A 132 -17.71 5.35 5.38
CA ALA A 132 -18.53 6.07 4.40
C ALA A 132 -18.49 5.40 3.02
N ALA A 133 -17.31 4.97 2.57
CA ALA A 133 -17.15 4.28 1.30
C ALA A 133 -17.85 2.91 1.33
N GLN A 134 -17.68 2.14 2.40
CA GLN A 134 -18.35 0.85 2.58
C GLN A 134 -19.88 0.97 2.58
N THR A 135 -20.43 1.95 3.29
CA THR A 135 -21.88 2.17 3.36
C THR A 135 -22.46 2.57 2.00
N ALA A 136 -21.67 3.28 1.18
CA ALA A 136 -22.06 3.71 -0.15
C ALA A 136 -21.83 2.65 -1.26
N GLY A 137 -21.32 1.46 -0.92
CA GLY A 137 -20.93 0.45 -1.90
C GLY A 137 -19.78 0.91 -2.81
N ILE A 138 -18.89 1.75 -2.29
CA ILE A 138 -17.71 2.26 -2.99
C ILE A 138 -16.50 1.46 -2.51
N VAL A 139 -15.77 0.84 -3.43
CA VAL A 139 -14.56 0.05 -3.16
C VAL A 139 -13.43 0.96 -2.66
N PRO A 140 -12.99 0.81 -1.39
CA PRO A 140 -11.82 1.52 -0.90
C PRO A 140 -10.55 0.89 -1.45
N VAL A 141 -9.65 1.71 -2.00
CA VAL A 141 -8.33 1.29 -2.46
C VAL A 141 -7.28 1.98 -1.59
N ILE A 142 -6.49 1.20 -0.86
CA ILE A 142 -5.66 1.68 0.24
C ILE A 142 -4.19 1.38 -0.04
N SER A 143 -3.33 2.39 0.12
CA SER A 143 -1.87 2.21 0.04
C SER A 143 -1.32 1.57 1.32
N PRO A 144 -0.23 0.78 1.26
CA PRO A 144 0.30 0.05 2.40
C PRO A 144 1.25 0.93 3.22
N LEU A 145 0.72 2.03 3.74
CA LEU A 145 1.41 2.99 4.59
C LEU A 145 0.67 3.11 5.92
N ALA A 146 1.36 3.37 7.02
CA ALA A 146 0.72 3.65 8.30
C ALA A 146 1.22 4.95 8.90
N ALA A 147 0.38 5.64 9.66
CA ALA A 147 0.81 6.75 10.51
C ALA A 147 1.51 6.20 11.76
N GLU A 148 2.76 6.60 12.01
CA GLU A 148 3.50 6.23 13.22
C GLU A 148 2.78 6.78 14.47
N LEU A 149 2.42 5.93 15.43
CA LEU A 149 1.69 6.35 16.65
C LEU A 149 2.38 7.49 17.40
N ALA A 150 3.71 7.46 17.47
CA ALA A 150 4.49 8.43 18.23
C ALA A 150 4.65 9.80 17.53
N THR A 151 4.59 9.86 16.20
CA THR A 151 4.98 11.07 15.45
C THR A 151 4.01 11.48 14.35
N GLY A 152 3.07 10.61 13.97
CA GLY A 152 2.21 10.76 12.80
C GLY A 152 2.93 10.62 11.46
N ARG A 153 4.27 10.45 11.44
CA ARG A 153 5.01 10.35 10.18
C ARG A 153 4.76 9.01 9.50
N PRO A 154 4.80 8.94 8.15
CA PRO A 154 4.51 7.70 7.43
C PRO A 154 5.51 6.58 7.76
N LEU A 155 5.00 5.35 7.77
CA LEU A 155 5.76 4.11 7.81
C LEU A 155 5.41 3.28 6.58
N ASN A 156 6.43 2.72 5.94
CA ASN A 156 6.26 1.74 4.87
C ASN A 156 5.89 0.38 5.48
N ILE A 157 4.76 -0.19 5.06
CA ILE A 157 4.24 -1.45 5.58
C ILE A 157 4.28 -2.50 4.46
N ASN A 158 4.53 -3.75 4.83
CA ASN A 158 4.35 -4.85 3.88
C ASN A 158 2.85 -4.97 3.54
N ALA A 159 2.50 -4.93 2.25
CA ALA A 159 1.11 -4.92 1.80
C ALA A 159 0.32 -6.18 2.21
N ASP A 160 0.97 -7.35 2.31
CA ASP A 160 0.32 -8.58 2.74
C ASP A 160 0.01 -8.54 4.25
N LEU A 161 0.91 -7.94 5.04
CA LEU A 161 0.68 -7.72 6.47
C LEU A 161 -0.38 -6.64 6.72
N ALA A 162 -0.44 -5.60 5.89
CA ALA A 162 -1.47 -4.57 5.99
C ALA A 162 -2.87 -5.06 5.58
N ALA A 163 -2.95 -6.12 4.77
CA ALA A 163 -4.20 -6.69 4.29
C ALA A 163 -4.79 -7.77 5.21
N ALA A 164 -3.98 -8.34 6.11
CA ALA A 164 -4.36 -9.41 7.03
C ALA A 164 -5.11 -8.90 8.26
#